data_AF-A0AAV9QQF6-F1
#
_entry.id   AF-A0AAV9QQF6-F1
#
_cell.length_a   1.000
_cell.length_b   1.000
_cell.length_c   1.000
_cell.angle_alpha   90.00
_cell.angle_beta   90.00
_cell.angle_gamma   90.00
#
_symmetry.space_group_name_H-M   'P 1'
#
loop_
_entity.id
_entity.type
_entity.pdbx_description
1 polymer ?
#
loop_
_entity_poly.entity_id
_entity_poly.type
_entity_poly.pdbx_seq_one_letter_code
_entity_poly.pdbx_strand_id
1 'polypeptide(L)'
;MSEPQSSQRDILKKLYHDFIAGSHILHYHNVLDAFGHLSFRHPFRPEVFVMSRNAAPGTISSVDDLVEYDVETAQPVQRDAPAGFLERCIHSECYRRYPGVQSVIHSHSEAVVPYTFSGVPMRPCYHMAGFLGTQTPVWDISDAQQPDDPSDLLVRNTHLGSSLAAAFADGAVSADTPTHAVVLMRGHGFTVLAESIEVCVMRAVYTQKNSAIQTTALTTRAAEPAANRAIKYLSEKEVEATGRMASLASRRSWDLWLRESFDDDVLRCLGTLLPSLDTSPRALYRSPILFLVAYQDHASPATASVVDADLEQRRGGPSDSHIQTLGPVMTVSTRLSSEGRHHGDRTGGERNPSDVASLRKDLWETLVKLFVD
;
A
#
# COMPACT_ATOMS: atom_id res chain seq x y z
N MET A 1 32.61 -12.07 -29.64
CA MET A 1 31.54 -12.84 -28.95
C MET A 1 31.40 -12.36 -27.50
N SER A 2 30.95 -11.11 -27.28
CA SER A 2 30.84 -10.48 -25.94
C SER A 2 29.44 -9.91 -25.63
N GLU A 3 28.52 -9.91 -26.61
CA GLU A 3 27.17 -9.32 -26.46
C GLU A 3 26.22 -10.01 -25.46
N PRO A 4 26.21 -11.35 -25.26
CA PRO A 4 25.20 -11.99 -24.40
C PRO A 4 25.35 -11.66 -22.91
N GLN A 5 26.58 -11.55 -22.40
CA GLN A 5 26.85 -11.32 -20.98
C GLN A 5 26.58 -9.87 -20.55
N SER A 6 26.82 -8.90 -21.44
CA SER A 6 26.52 -7.48 -21.17
C SER A 6 25.02 -7.26 -20.96
N SER A 7 24.19 -7.84 -21.82
CA SER A 7 22.72 -7.70 -21.72
C SER A 7 22.14 -8.35 -20.46
N GLN A 8 22.66 -9.50 -20.03
CA GLN A 8 22.21 -10.15 -18.79
C GLN A 8 22.53 -9.30 -17.55
N ARG A 9 23.73 -8.70 -17.51
CA ARG A 9 24.14 -7.82 -16.41
C ARG A 9 23.22 -6.61 -16.30
N ASP A 10 22.86 -6.00 -17.44
CA ASP A 10 21.98 -4.81 -17.47
C ASP A 10 20.56 -5.14 -16.99
N ILE A 11 20.01 -6.29 -17.39
CA ILE A 11 18.69 -6.75 -16.94
C ILE A 11 18.69 -6.98 -15.42
N LEU A 12 19.71 -7.67 -14.89
CA LEU A 12 19.81 -7.94 -13.46
C LEU A 12 20.00 -6.66 -12.65
N LYS A 13 20.85 -5.73 -13.14
CA LYS A 13 21.03 -4.40 -12.54
C LYS A 13 19.70 -3.65 -12.46
N LYS A 14 18.89 -3.67 -13.53
CA LYS A 14 17.56 -3.07 -13.51
C LYS A 14 16.66 -3.69 -12.43
N LEU A 15 16.60 -5.02 -12.32
CA LEU A 15 15.77 -5.69 -11.32
C LEU A 15 16.21 -5.36 -9.87
N TYR A 16 17.51 -5.23 -9.61
CA TYR A 16 17.99 -4.74 -8.31
C TYR A 16 17.51 -3.32 -8.02
N HIS A 17 17.58 -2.41 -9.00
CA HIS A 17 17.05 -1.07 -8.84
C HIS A 17 15.54 -1.06 -8.61
N ASP A 18 14.78 -1.85 -9.38
CA ASP A 18 13.33 -1.96 -9.21
C ASP A 18 12.97 -2.58 -7.86
N PHE A 19 13.74 -3.54 -7.37
CA PHE A 19 13.55 -4.12 -6.03
C PHE A 19 13.72 -3.07 -4.93
N ILE A 20 14.81 -2.30 -4.98
CA ILE A 20 15.07 -1.23 -4.00
C ILE A 20 13.94 -0.20 -4.09
N ALA A 21 13.64 0.30 -5.30
CA ALA A 21 12.56 1.25 -5.52
C ALA A 21 11.21 0.73 -5.02
N GLY A 22 10.87 -0.53 -5.32
CA GLY A 22 9.65 -1.18 -4.88
C GLY A 22 9.55 -1.26 -3.37
N SER A 23 10.65 -1.59 -2.69
CA SER A 23 10.71 -1.63 -1.22
C SER A 23 10.43 -0.27 -0.58
N HIS A 24 11.02 0.79 -1.14
CA HIS A 24 10.78 2.18 -0.71
C HIS A 24 9.36 2.65 -1.00
N ILE A 25 8.82 2.36 -2.19
CA ILE A 25 7.43 2.68 -2.59
C ILE A 25 6.44 2.02 -1.63
N LEU A 26 6.62 0.72 -1.37
CA LEU A 26 5.75 -0.02 -0.47
C LEU A 26 5.79 0.53 0.95
N HIS A 27 6.97 0.92 1.44
CA HIS A 27 7.11 1.57 2.74
C HIS A 27 6.44 2.96 2.76
N TYR A 28 6.70 3.79 1.75
CA TYR A 28 6.13 5.14 1.63
C TYR A 28 4.59 5.13 1.65
N HIS A 29 3.97 4.15 1.00
CA HIS A 29 2.52 3.99 1.01
C HIS A 29 1.97 3.22 2.23
N ASN A 30 2.79 2.95 3.24
CA ASN A 30 2.44 2.19 4.44
C ASN A 30 1.92 0.78 4.14
N VAL A 31 2.34 0.19 3.03
CA VAL A 31 2.02 -1.20 2.67
C VAL A 31 2.98 -2.15 3.36
N LEU A 32 4.25 -1.80 3.44
CA LEU A 32 5.22 -2.52 4.27
C LEU A 32 5.63 -1.68 5.47
N ASP A 33 5.58 -2.29 6.64
CA ASP A 33 6.17 -1.78 7.87
C ASP A 33 7.66 -2.17 7.95
N ALA A 34 8.21 -2.27 9.16
CA ALA A 34 9.61 -2.68 9.35
C ALA A 34 9.87 -4.17 9.09
N PHE A 35 8.84 -5.00 8.98
CA PHE A 35 8.94 -6.46 8.99
C PHE A 35 8.47 -7.11 7.68
N GLY A 36 7.60 -6.43 6.92
CA GLY A 36 7.19 -6.90 5.60
C GLY A 36 8.33 -6.90 4.57
N HIS A 37 8.19 -7.71 3.52
CA HIS A 37 9.28 -7.94 2.56
C HIS A 37 8.82 -8.25 1.13
N LEU A 38 9.67 -7.85 0.19
CA LEU A 38 9.56 -8.08 -1.26
C LEU A 38 10.60 -9.13 -1.68
N SER A 39 10.33 -9.86 -2.77
CA SER A 39 11.32 -10.66 -3.50
C SER A 39 11.10 -10.60 -5.01
N PHE A 40 12.13 -11.01 -5.75
CA PHE A 40 11.98 -11.35 -7.17
C PHE A 40 12.76 -12.62 -7.55
N ARG A 41 12.29 -13.35 -8.56
CA ARG A 41 12.98 -14.53 -9.08
C ARG A 41 14.16 -14.10 -9.96
N HIS A 42 15.30 -14.76 -9.84
CA HIS A 42 16.45 -14.43 -10.68
C HIS A 42 16.16 -14.78 -12.15
N PRO A 43 16.31 -13.83 -13.10
CA PRO A 43 15.81 -13.98 -14.48
C PRO A 43 16.57 -15.02 -15.33
N PHE A 44 17.77 -15.40 -14.91
CA PHE A 44 18.63 -16.38 -15.62
C PHE A 44 18.94 -17.64 -14.80
N ARG A 45 18.41 -17.72 -13.57
CA ARG A 45 18.60 -18.82 -12.62
C ARG A 45 17.26 -19.04 -11.91
N PRO A 46 16.27 -19.66 -12.55
CA PRO A 46 14.92 -19.77 -12.00
C PRO A 46 14.86 -20.52 -10.66
N GLU A 47 15.88 -21.31 -10.34
CA GLU A 47 16.14 -21.97 -9.06
C GLU A 47 16.60 -21.00 -7.95
N VAL A 48 16.83 -19.73 -8.26
CA VAL A 48 17.25 -18.69 -7.32
C VAL A 48 16.22 -17.56 -7.26
N PHE A 49 15.98 -17.05 -6.04
CA PHE A 49 15.27 -15.80 -5.83
C PHE A 49 16.09 -14.83 -4.97
N VAL A 50 15.77 -13.56 -5.06
CA VAL A 50 16.48 -12.47 -4.39
C VAL A 50 15.53 -11.76 -3.42
N MET A 51 15.99 -11.56 -2.19
CA MET A 51 15.35 -10.75 -1.15
C MET A 51 16.40 -9.87 -0.48
N SER A 52 15.99 -8.90 0.34
CA SER A 52 16.95 -8.24 1.22
C SER A 52 17.40 -9.15 2.37
N ARG A 53 18.54 -8.81 2.97
CA ARG A 53 18.88 -9.21 4.34
C ARG A 53 17.79 -8.74 5.31
N ASN A 54 17.85 -9.20 6.55
CA ASN A 54 16.97 -8.76 7.63
C ASN A 54 17.16 -7.26 7.91
N ALA A 55 16.39 -6.44 7.21
CA ALA A 55 16.45 -4.98 7.20
C ALA A 55 15.09 -4.41 6.81
N ALA A 56 14.73 -3.27 7.40
CA ALA A 56 13.46 -2.62 7.08
C ALA A 56 13.43 -2.14 5.60
N PRO A 57 12.31 -2.29 4.87
CA PRO A 57 12.23 -2.00 3.43
C PRO A 57 12.71 -0.60 3.03
N GLY A 58 12.37 0.44 3.80
CA GLY A 58 12.81 1.81 3.56
C GLY A 58 14.28 2.10 3.86
N THR A 59 15.05 1.11 4.34
CA THR A 59 16.49 1.24 4.64
C THR A 59 17.39 0.54 3.63
N ILE A 60 16.81 -0.24 2.73
CA ILE A 60 17.53 -0.96 1.68
C ILE A 60 18.06 0.08 0.70
N SER A 61 19.37 0.08 0.44
CA SER A 61 20.02 1.17 -0.31
C SER A 61 20.99 0.69 -1.38
N SER A 62 21.50 -0.54 -1.29
CA SER A 62 22.45 -1.08 -2.27
C SER A 62 22.21 -2.56 -2.56
N VAL A 63 22.92 -3.08 -3.57
CA VAL A 63 22.95 -4.51 -3.89
C VAL A 63 23.54 -5.34 -2.75
N ASP A 64 24.37 -4.74 -1.88
CA ASP A 64 24.96 -5.42 -0.71
C ASP A 64 23.92 -5.72 0.37
N ASP A 65 22.75 -5.05 0.31
CA ASP A 65 21.61 -5.40 1.16
C ASP A 65 20.83 -6.61 0.63
N LEU A 66 21.17 -7.14 -0.56
CA LEU A 66 20.45 -8.23 -1.22
C LEU A 66 21.12 -9.58 -0.98
N VAL A 67 20.29 -10.60 -0.85
CA VAL A 67 20.69 -11.99 -0.61
C VAL A 67 19.97 -12.88 -1.63
N GLU A 68 20.74 -13.75 -2.25
CA GLU A 68 20.24 -14.80 -3.12
C GLU A 68 19.92 -16.06 -2.31
N TYR A 69 18.75 -16.62 -2.55
CA TYR A 69 18.26 -17.84 -1.90
C TYR A 69 17.90 -18.88 -2.94
N ASP A 70 18.17 -20.13 -2.61
CA ASP A 70 17.73 -21.28 -3.36
C ASP A 70 16.21 -21.51 -3.17
N VAL A 71 15.48 -21.71 -4.26
CA VAL A 71 14.02 -21.86 -4.29
C VAL A 71 13.57 -23.16 -3.62
N GLU A 72 14.33 -24.24 -3.74
CA GLU A 72 13.94 -25.55 -3.20
C GLU A 72 14.10 -25.62 -1.68
N THR A 73 15.18 -25.05 -1.16
CA THR A 73 15.58 -25.18 0.25
C THR A 73 15.33 -23.94 1.09
N ALA A 74 15.02 -22.80 0.45
CA ALA A 74 14.97 -21.48 1.05
C ALA A 74 16.28 -21.04 1.73
N GLN A 75 17.41 -21.71 1.49
CA GLN A 75 18.68 -21.37 2.10
C GLN A 75 19.44 -20.32 1.28
N PRO A 76 20.25 -19.45 1.90
CA PRO A 76 21.13 -18.57 1.16
C PRO A 76 22.06 -19.36 0.24
N VAL A 77 22.24 -18.89 -0.99
CA VAL A 77 23.15 -19.50 -1.97
C VAL A 77 24.61 -19.34 -1.52
N GLN A 78 24.93 -18.19 -0.91
CA GLN A 78 26.26 -17.91 -0.36
C GLN A 78 26.33 -18.31 1.12
N ARG A 79 27.39 -19.02 1.49
CA ARG A 79 27.56 -19.57 2.85
C ARG A 79 27.70 -18.49 3.93
N ASP A 80 28.31 -17.37 3.58
CA ASP A 80 28.60 -16.21 4.43
C ASP A 80 27.60 -15.05 4.20
N ALA A 81 26.45 -15.34 3.57
CA ALA A 81 25.39 -14.36 3.40
C ALA A 81 24.95 -13.76 4.76
N PRO A 82 24.59 -12.46 4.78
CA PRO A 82 24.03 -11.85 5.97
C PRO A 82 22.72 -12.52 6.38
N ALA A 83 22.34 -12.36 7.66
CA ALA A 83 21.12 -12.95 8.18
C ALA A 83 19.89 -12.47 7.39
N GLY A 84 19.11 -13.42 6.89
CA GLY A 84 17.87 -13.20 6.15
C GLY A 84 16.62 -13.13 7.00
N PHE A 85 15.49 -12.83 6.36
CA PHE A 85 14.18 -12.98 7.00
C PHE A 85 13.90 -14.45 7.33
N LEU A 86 13.20 -14.65 8.46
CA LEU A 86 12.76 -15.98 8.89
C LEU A 86 11.69 -16.52 7.93
N GLU A 87 10.88 -15.63 7.37
CA GLU A 87 9.74 -15.95 6.51
C GLU A 87 10.06 -16.02 5.02
N ARG A 88 11.35 -16.13 4.66
CA ARG A 88 11.80 -16.43 3.29
C ARG A 88 11.15 -17.70 2.72
N CYS A 89 10.66 -18.60 3.57
CA CYS A 89 9.92 -19.80 3.17
C CYS A 89 8.57 -19.48 2.51
N ILE A 90 7.95 -18.31 2.78
CA ILE A 90 6.77 -17.84 2.03
C ILE A 90 7.12 -17.69 0.55
N HIS A 91 8.26 -17.06 0.28
CA HIS A 91 8.72 -16.71 -1.06
C HIS A 91 9.19 -17.95 -1.83
N SER A 92 10.06 -18.75 -1.20
CA SER A 92 10.60 -19.96 -1.81
C SER A 92 9.49 -20.90 -2.29
N GLU A 93 8.48 -21.13 -1.44
CA GLU A 93 7.42 -22.09 -1.74
C GLU A 93 6.43 -21.57 -2.78
N CYS A 94 6.17 -20.26 -2.83
CA CYS A 94 5.40 -19.66 -3.90
C CYS A 94 6.13 -19.77 -5.25
N TYR A 95 7.45 -19.53 -5.28
CA TYR A 95 8.26 -19.71 -6.47
C TYR A 95 8.37 -21.18 -6.89
N ARG A 96 8.53 -22.10 -5.94
CA ARG A 96 8.62 -23.54 -6.19
C ARG A 96 7.32 -24.07 -6.80
N ARG A 97 6.18 -23.58 -6.31
CA ARG A 97 4.86 -24.01 -6.78
C ARG A 97 4.45 -23.39 -8.11
N TYR A 98 4.84 -22.14 -8.37
CA TYR A 98 4.39 -21.38 -9.53
C TYR A 98 5.57 -20.83 -10.36
N PRO A 99 6.04 -21.56 -11.39
CA PRO A 99 7.11 -21.11 -12.26
C PRO A 99 6.84 -19.75 -12.95
N GLY A 100 5.57 -19.43 -13.21
CA GLY A 100 5.18 -18.15 -13.82
C GLY A 100 5.31 -16.93 -12.91
N VAL A 101 5.44 -17.13 -11.59
CA VAL A 101 5.59 -16.04 -10.62
C VAL A 101 7.04 -15.52 -10.63
N GLN A 102 7.18 -14.20 -10.75
CA GLN A 102 8.46 -13.50 -10.79
C GLN A 102 8.66 -12.57 -9.60
N SER A 103 7.62 -12.20 -8.87
CA SER A 103 7.73 -11.38 -7.66
C SER A 103 6.70 -11.79 -6.60
N VAL A 104 7.11 -11.70 -5.34
CA VAL A 104 6.30 -12.03 -4.17
C VAL A 104 6.45 -10.92 -3.14
N ILE A 105 5.34 -10.50 -2.52
CA ILE A 105 5.33 -9.57 -1.39
C ILE A 105 4.59 -10.22 -0.23
N HIS A 106 5.13 -10.09 0.97
CA HIS A 106 4.42 -10.35 2.22
C HIS A 106 4.30 -9.05 3.02
N SER A 107 3.10 -8.74 3.52
CA SER A 107 2.77 -7.46 4.14
C SER A 107 1.89 -7.62 5.37
N HIS A 108 2.10 -6.74 6.35
CA HIS A 108 1.33 -6.60 7.58
C HIS A 108 0.38 -5.39 7.56
N SER A 109 -0.11 -4.98 6.38
CA SER A 109 -0.99 -3.80 6.25
C SER A 109 -2.18 -3.85 7.20
N GLU A 110 -2.26 -2.85 8.09
CA GLU A 110 -3.31 -2.74 9.11
C GLU A 110 -4.72 -2.62 8.50
N ALA A 111 -4.84 -2.12 7.27
CA ALA A 111 -6.13 -2.06 6.59
C ALA A 111 -6.64 -3.45 6.16
N VAL A 112 -5.73 -4.40 5.93
CA VAL A 112 -6.01 -5.76 5.44
C VAL A 112 -6.23 -6.73 6.60
N VAL A 113 -5.42 -6.61 7.67
CA VAL A 113 -5.43 -7.51 8.83
C VAL A 113 -6.84 -7.83 9.38
N PRO A 114 -7.79 -6.90 9.51
CA PRO A 114 -9.15 -7.21 9.96
C PRO A 114 -9.91 -8.24 9.09
N TYR A 115 -9.65 -8.28 7.78
CA TYR A 115 -10.27 -9.25 6.86
C TYR A 115 -9.71 -10.66 7.03
N THR A 116 -8.56 -10.81 7.70
CA THR A 116 -7.92 -12.11 7.90
C THR A 116 -8.59 -12.94 9.01
N PHE A 117 -9.36 -12.31 9.92
CA PHE A 117 -9.94 -13.01 11.08
C PHE A 117 -11.39 -12.62 11.43
N SER A 118 -11.98 -11.61 10.78
CA SER A 118 -13.34 -11.14 11.11
C SER A 118 -14.47 -12.00 10.56
N GLY A 119 -14.20 -12.88 9.61
CA GLY A 119 -15.22 -13.61 8.84
C GLY A 119 -15.92 -12.77 7.76
N VAL A 120 -15.60 -11.48 7.64
CA VAL A 120 -16.05 -10.65 6.51
C VAL A 120 -15.13 -10.93 5.32
N PRO A 121 -15.64 -11.41 4.17
CA PRO A 121 -14.79 -11.67 3.01
C PRO A 121 -14.30 -10.35 2.39
N MET A 122 -13.01 -10.28 2.09
CA MET A 122 -12.46 -9.18 1.28
C MET A 122 -12.87 -9.37 -0.18
N ARG A 123 -13.48 -8.34 -0.77
CA ARG A 123 -14.05 -8.37 -2.12
C ARG A 123 -13.68 -7.08 -2.89
N PRO A 124 -13.55 -7.13 -4.22
CA PRO A 124 -13.22 -5.96 -5.01
C PRO A 124 -14.36 -4.94 -5.01
N CYS A 125 -14.08 -3.75 -4.49
CA CYS A 125 -15.05 -2.67 -4.33
C CYS A 125 -15.00 -1.63 -5.46
N TYR A 126 -13.92 -1.61 -6.25
CA TYR A 126 -13.69 -0.59 -7.28
C TYR A 126 -12.73 -1.11 -8.36
N HIS A 127 -12.72 -0.43 -9.50
CA HIS A 127 -12.05 -0.90 -10.72
C HIS A 127 -10.54 -1.18 -10.61
N MET A 128 -9.80 -0.63 -9.63
CA MET A 128 -8.39 -1.00 -9.49
C MET A 128 -8.16 -2.33 -8.76
N ALA A 129 -9.20 -2.93 -8.20
CA ALA A 129 -9.12 -4.13 -7.37
C ALA A 129 -9.56 -5.42 -8.08
N GLY A 130 -9.83 -5.40 -9.39
CA GLY A 130 -10.30 -6.58 -10.13
C GLY A 130 -9.37 -7.79 -10.07
N PHE A 131 -8.08 -7.59 -9.82
CA PHE A 131 -7.11 -8.69 -9.66
C PHE A 131 -7.35 -9.54 -8.39
N LEU A 132 -8.16 -9.07 -7.43
CA LEU A 132 -8.48 -9.80 -6.20
C LEU A 132 -9.42 -10.99 -6.43
N GLY A 133 -9.95 -11.18 -7.64
CA GLY A 133 -11.02 -12.15 -7.90
C GLY A 133 -12.34 -11.70 -7.28
N THR A 134 -13.35 -12.59 -7.25
CA THR A 134 -14.66 -12.29 -6.64
C THR A 134 -14.63 -12.26 -5.11
N GLN A 135 -13.63 -12.93 -4.52
CA GLN A 135 -13.29 -12.92 -3.10
C GLN A 135 -11.81 -13.31 -2.94
N THR A 136 -11.16 -12.81 -1.90
CA THR A 136 -9.77 -13.18 -1.59
C THR A 136 -9.73 -14.31 -0.55
N PRO A 137 -8.99 -15.41 -0.81
CA PRO A 137 -8.87 -16.53 0.13
C PRO A 137 -8.16 -16.12 1.43
N VAL A 138 -8.55 -16.78 2.53
CA VAL A 138 -7.89 -16.68 3.84
C VAL A 138 -7.26 -18.05 4.14
N TRP A 139 -5.95 -18.06 4.34
CA TRP A 139 -5.19 -19.20 4.81
C TRP A 139 -4.99 -19.09 6.33
N ASP A 140 -5.30 -20.19 7.03
CA ASP A 140 -5.08 -20.31 8.47
C ASP A 140 -3.88 -21.22 8.72
N ILE A 141 -2.85 -20.66 9.34
CA ILE A 141 -1.64 -21.41 9.69
C ILE A 141 -1.93 -22.59 10.62
N SER A 142 -2.98 -22.51 11.44
CA SER A 142 -3.31 -23.58 12.39
C SER A 142 -3.77 -24.88 11.73
N ASP A 143 -4.26 -24.81 10.49
CA ASP A 143 -4.60 -25.99 9.69
C ASP A 143 -3.36 -26.71 9.12
N ALA A 144 -2.21 -26.03 9.13
CA ALA A 144 -0.95 -26.51 8.55
C ALA A 144 0.13 -26.83 9.60
N GLN A 145 -0.05 -26.39 10.84
CA GLN A 145 0.90 -26.55 11.92
C GLN A 145 1.10 -28.02 12.32
N GLN A 146 2.36 -28.38 12.51
CA GLN A 146 2.80 -29.64 13.10
C GLN A 146 3.11 -29.44 14.60
N PRO A 147 3.12 -30.51 15.43
CA PRO A 147 3.28 -30.40 16.88
C PRO A 147 4.55 -29.67 17.35
N ASP A 148 5.59 -29.66 16.54
CA ASP A 148 6.91 -29.05 16.77
C ASP A 148 7.06 -27.65 16.17
N ASP A 149 6.05 -27.16 15.43
CA ASP A 149 6.04 -25.78 14.95
C ASP A 149 5.75 -24.78 16.09
N PRO A 150 6.50 -23.66 16.16
CA PRO A 150 6.12 -22.56 17.03
C PRO A 150 4.73 -22.01 16.69
N SER A 151 3.93 -21.73 17.72
CA SER A 151 2.59 -21.16 17.56
C SER A 151 2.59 -19.62 17.55
N ASP A 152 3.52 -19.02 16.80
CA ASP A 152 3.74 -17.56 16.72
C ASP A 152 3.25 -16.91 15.42
N LEU A 153 2.49 -17.66 14.61
CA LEU A 153 1.90 -17.25 13.33
C LEU A 153 2.90 -17.01 12.18
N LEU A 154 4.20 -17.24 12.37
CA LEU A 154 5.20 -17.03 11.33
C LEU A 154 5.41 -18.26 10.44
N VAL A 155 5.65 -18.04 9.15
CA VAL A 155 5.89 -19.10 8.16
C VAL A 155 7.38 -19.35 8.04
N ARG A 156 7.93 -20.12 9.00
CA ARG A 156 9.39 -20.26 9.22
C ARG A 156 10.04 -21.42 8.45
N ASN A 157 9.24 -22.31 7.88
CA ASN A 157 9.71 -23.54 7.24
C ASN A 157 8.94 -23.81 5.93
N THR A 158 9.46 -24.76 5.16
CA THR A 158 8.97 -25.05 3.82
C THR A 158 7.63 -25.77 3.82
N HIS A 159 7.25 -26.55 4.84
CA HIS A 159 5.92 -27.18 4.86
C HIS A 159 4.81 -26.17 5.12
N LEU A 160 5.01 -25.21 6.04
CA LEU A 160 4.06 -24.10 6.24
C LEU A 160 3.99 -23.23 4.99
N GLY A 161 5.15 -22.90 4.38
CA GLY A 161 5.19 -22.13 3.14
C GLY A 161 4.50 -22.84 1.98
N SER A 162 4.66 -24.17 1.86
CA SER A 162 4.00 -24.99 0.84
C SER A 162 2.49 -25.02 1.03
N SER A 163 2.02 -25.05 2.28
CA SER A 163 0.58 -24.97 2.61
C SER A 163 0.01 -23.61 2.23
N LEU A 164 0.69 -22.51 2.59
CA LEU A 164 0.30 -21.16 2.17
C LEU A 164 0.27 -21.02 0.64
N ALA A 165 1.31 -21.51 -0.05
CA ALA A 165 1.38 -21.47 -1.50
C ALA A 165 0.21 -22.24 -2.15
N ALA A 166 -0.29 -23.30 -1.51
CA ALA A 166 -1.45 -24.05 -2.01
C ALA A 166 -2.76 -23.24 -2.00
N ALA A 167 -2.91 -22.28 -1.07
CA ALA A 167 -4.10 -21.43 -0.97
C ALA A 167 -4.28 -20.46 -2.14
N PHE A 168 -3.26 -20.29 -2.98
CA PHE A 168 -3.33 -19.46 -4.20
C PHE A 168 -4.03 -20.16 -5.38
N ALA A 169 -4.44 -21.43 -5.26
CA ALA A 169 -5.13 -22.16 -6.30
C ALA A 169 -6.54 -22.58 -5.89
N ASP A 170 -7.50 -22.52 -6.82
CA ASP A 170 -8.80 -23.16 -6.67
C ASP A 170 -8.69 -24.66 -7.03
N GLY A 171 -8.17 -25.47 -6.10
CA GLY A 171 -8.05 -26.91 -6.28
C GLY A 171 -6.69 -27.40 -6.80
N ALA A 172 -6.69 -28.42 -7.66
CA ALA A 172 -5.49 -29.19 -7.97
C ALA A 172 -4.42 -28.41 -8.79
N VAL A 173 -3.16 -28.69 -8.45
CA VAL A 173 -1.91 -28.10 -8.93
C VAL A 173 -1.68 -28.42 -10.41
N SER A 174 -2.34 -27.71 -11.33
CA SER A 174 -2.15 -27.95 -12.77
C SER A 174 -1.74 -26.72 -13.57
N ALA A 175 -1.61 -25.56 -12.93
CA ALA A 175 -1.27 -24.31 -13.59
C ALA A 175 0.09 -23.78 -13.13
N ASP A 176 0.90 -23.33 -14.09
CA ASP A 176 2.19 -22.64 -13.85
C ASP A 176 2.01 -21.30 -13.12
N THR A 177 0.78 -20.79 -13.10
CA THR A 177 0.38 -19.52 -12.50
C THR A 177 -0.72 -19.72 -11.46
N PRO A 178 -0.76 -18.92 -10.39
CA PRO A 178 -1.79 -19.02 -9.37
C PRO A 178 -3.17 -18.56 -9.89
N THR A 179 -4.25 -19.07 -9.30
CA THR A 179 -5.63 -18.62 -9.56
C THR A 179 -5.91 -17.29 -8.88
N HIS A 180 -5.45 -17.16 -7.64
CA HIS A 180 -5.55 -15.94 -6.84
C HIS A 180 -4.26 -15.15 -6.94
N ALA A 181 -4.35 -13.83 -7.03
CA ALA A 181 -3.15 -12.99 -6.96
C ALA A 181 -2.75 -12.67 -5.51
N VAL A 182 -3.68 -12.84 -4.55
CA VAL A 182 -3.52 -12.47 -3.15
C VAL A 182 -4.11 -13.57 -2.26
N VAL A 183 -3.41 -13.90 -1.18
CA VAL A 183 -3.93 -14.72 -0.07
C VAL A 183 -3.77 -13.95 1.23
N LEU A 184 -4.82 -13.92 2.04
CA LEU A 184 -4.81 -13.38 3.39
C LEU A 184 -4.32 -14.43 4.39
N MET A 185 -3.56 -14.04 5.41
CA MET A 185 -3.00 -14.93 6.43
C MET A 185 -3.63 -14.59 7.78
N ARG A 186 -4.40 -15.53 8.37
CA ARG A 186 -5.20 -15.28 9.58
C ARG A 186 -4.37 -14.69 10.72
N GLY A 187 -4.75 -13.48 11.15
CA GLY A 187 -4.13 -12.79 12.29
C GLY A 187 -2.70 -12.32 12.03
N HIS A 188 -2.25 -12.30 10.77
CA HIS A 188 -0.88 -11.99 10.40
C HIS A 188 -0.82 -10.88 9.34
N GLY A 189 -1.35 -11.11 8.14
CA GLY A 189 -1.13 -10.19 7.02
C GLY A 189 -1.66 -10.72 5.70
N PHE A 190 -0.98 -10.43 4.61
CA PHE A 190 -1.29 -10.99 3.29
C PHE A 190 -0.04 -11.19 2.44
N THR A 191 -0.17 -12.07 1.45
CA THR A 191 0.87 -12.37 0.47
C THR A 191 0.34 -12.15 -0.94
N VAL A 192 1.16 -11.55 -1.79
CA VAL A 192 0.84 -11.19 -3.19
C VAL A 192 1.80 -11.89 -4.13
N LEU A 193 1.29 -12.44 -5.24
CA LEU A 193 2.07 -13.03 -6.31
C LEU A 193 1.87 -12.25 -7.62
N ALA A 194 2.95 -12.05 -8.37
CA ALA A 194 2.88 -11.44 -9.69
C ALA A 194 3.99 -11.85 -10.66
N GLU A 195 3.74 -11.52 -11.92
CA GLU A 195 4.60 -11.72 -13.08
C GLU A 195 5.72 -10.68 -13.23
N SER A 196 5.72 -9.61 -12.43
CA SER A 196 6.80 -8.62 -12.32
C SER A 196 6.78 -7.90 -10.98
N ILE A 197 7.88 -7.23 -10.62
CA ILE A 197 7.97 -6.41 -9.39
C ILE A 197 6.92 -5.30 -9.41
N GLU A 198 6.79 -4.58 -10.52
CA GLU A 198 5.89 -3.43 -10.64
C GLU A 198 4.43 -3.84 -10.49
N VAL A 199 4.04 -4.97 -11.09
CA VAL A 199 2.68 -5.53 -10.93
C VAL A 199 2.47 -6.00 -9.50
N CYS A 200 3.46 -6.64 -8.87
CA CYS A 200 3.36 -7.10 -7.48
C CYS A 200 3.14 -5.91 -6.52
N VAL A 201 3.93 -4.85 -6.66
CA VAL A 201 3.81 -3.61 -5.88
C VAL A 201 2.44 -2.97 -6.07
N MET A 202 1.98 -2.86 -7.33
CA MET A 202 0.66 -2.33 -7.65
C MET A 202 -0.46 -3.12 -6.98
N ARG A 203 -0.43 -4.46 -7.07
CA ARG A 203 -1.41 -5.34 -6.42
C ARG A 203 -1.37 -5.18 -4.90
N ALA A 204 -0.20 -5.07 -4.28
CA ALA A 204 -0.10 -4.87 -2.83
C ALA A 204 -0.71 -3.54 -2.38
N VAL A 205 -0.36 -2.42 -3.04
CA VAL A 205 -0.91 -1.09 -2.75
C VAL A 205 -2.43 -1.07 -2.91
N TYR A 206 -2.95 -1.64 -4.00
CA TYR A 206 -4.39 -1.61 -4.24
C TYR A 206 -5.19 -2.63 -3.43
N THR A 207 -4.56 -3.69 -2.91
CA THR A 207 -5.15 -4.58 -1.89
C THR A 207 -5.44 -3.80 -0.61
N GLN A 208 -4.45 -3.05 -0.11
CA GLN A 208 -4.62 -2.16 1.05
C GLN A 208 -5.72 -1.12 0.81
N LYS A 209 -5.68 -0.43 -0.34
CA LYS A 209 -6.70 0.59 -0.67
C LYS A 209 -8.09 -0.01 -0.79
N ASN A 210 -8.24 -1.18 -1.42
CA ASN A 210 -9.52 -1.87 -1.50
C ASN A 210 -10.07 -2.20 -0.11
N SER A 211 -9.23 -2.70 0.79
CA SER A 211 -9.60 -3.06 2.16
C SER A 211 -10.12 -1.84 2.93
N ALA A 212 -9.41 -0.72 2.85
CA ALA A 212 -9.84 0.54 3.47
C ALA A 212 -11.16 1.06 2.89
N ILE A 213 -11.34 0.98 1.56
CA ILE A 213 -12.59 1.35 0.89
C ILE A 213 -13.74 0.45 1.36
N GLN A 214 -13.52 -0.86 1.41
CA GLN A 214 -14.54 -1.82 1.85
C GLN A 214 -14.94 -1.57 3.32
N THR A 215 -13.96 -1.31 4.20
CA THR A 215 -14.22 -1.02 5.63
C THR A 215 -15.02 0.26 5.79
N THR A 216 -14.68 1.29 5.01
CA THR A 216 -15.42 2.56 4.99
C THR A 216 -16.84 2.34 4.49
N ALA A 217 -17.02 1.58 3.40
CA ALA A 217 -18.35 1.27 2.85
C ALA A 217 -19.23 0.49 3.84
N LEU A 218 -18.66 -0.47 4.57
CA LEU A 218 -19.36 -1.21 5.63
C LEU A 218 -19.76 -0.30 6.79
N THR A 219 -18.86 0.60 7.21
CA THR A 219 -19.14 1.58 8.28
C THR A 219 -20.23 2.57 7.86
N THR A 220 -20.14 3.14 6.65
CA THR A 220 -21.17 4.04 6.10
C THR A 220 -22.51 3.34 5.96
N ARG A 221 -22.52 2.06 5.54
CA ARG A 221 -23.73 1.24 5.47
C ARG A 221 -24.35 1.03 6.86
N ALA A 222 -23.55 0.77 7.88
CA ALA A 222 -24.02 0.59 9.25
C ALA A 222 -24.63 1.89 9.84
N ALA A 223 -24.13 3.05 9.42
CA ALA A 223 -24.66 4.36 9.83
C ALA A 223 -26.03 4.70 9.22
N GLU A 224 -26.48 4.00 8.17
CA GLU A 224 -27.79 4.18 7.55
C GLU A 224 -28.57 2.85 7.52
N PRO A 225 -29.16 2.42 8.67
CA PRO A 225 -29.88 1.16 8.78
C PRO A 225 -31.10 1.06 7.85
N ALA A 226 -31.70 2.20 7.46
CA ALA A 226 -32.91 2.23 6.63
C ALA A 226 -32.60 2.13 5.14
N ALA A 227 -31.33 2.22 4.72
CA ALA A 227 -31.01 2.01 3.31
C ALA A 227 -31.41 0.58 2.91
N ASN A 228 -32.16 0.43 1.81
CA ASN A 228 -32.69 -0.88 1.40
C ASN A 228 -31.86 -1.60 0.32
N ARG A 229 -30.66 -1.07 0.02
CA ARG A 229 -29.79 -1.63 -1.01
C ARG A 229 -28.52 -2.22 -0.38
N ALA A 230 -28.26 -3.49 -0.67
CA ALA A 230 -27.01 -4.14 -0.29
C ALA A 230 -25.80 -3.47 -0.97
N ILE A 231 -24.64 -3.55 -0.32
CA ILE A 231 -23.37 -3.13 -0.93
C ILE A 231 -23.17 -3.95 -2.21
N LYS A 232 -23.03 -3.25 -3.34
CA LYS A 232 -22.82 -3.87 -4.65
C LYS A 232 -21.34 -3.86 -4.98
N TYR A 233 -20.70 -5.02 -4.87
CA TYR A 233 -19.33 -5.27 -5.30
C TYR A 233 -19.25 -5.44 -6.83
N LEU A 234 -18.03 -5.53 -7.37
CA LEU A 234 -17.83 -5.88 -8.78
C LEU A 234 -18.37 -7.29 -9.07
N SER A 235 -19.07 -7.44 -10.19
CA SER A 235 -19.46 -8.72 -10.76
C SER A 235 -18.27 -9.46 -11.37
N GLU A 236 -18.41 -10.77 -11.62
CA GLU A 236 -17.36 -11.59 -12.26
C GLU A 236 -16.83 -10.97 -13.56
N LYS A 237 -17.72 -10.48 -14.44
CA LYS A 237 -17.34 -9.82 -15.69
C LYS A 237 -16.56 -8.52 -15.46
N GLU A 238 -16.97 -7.74 -14.45
CA GLU A 238 -16.28 -6.50 -14.08
C GLU A 238 -14.90 -6.80 -13.47
N VAL A 239 -14.79 -7.81 -12.61
CA VAL A 239 -13.53 -8.30 -12.03
C VAL A 239 -12.54 -8.69 -13.12
N GLU A 240 -12.96 -9.53 -14.07
CA GLU A 240 -12.10 -9.98 -15.18
C GLU A 240 -11.63 -8.81 -16.06
N ALA A 241 -12.55 -7.93 -16.48
CA ALA A 241 -12.23 -6.80 -17.33
C ALA A 241 -11.30 -5.80 -16.63
N THR A 242 -11.55 -5.51 -15.36
CA THR A 242 -10.79 -4.53 -14.59
C THR A 242 -9.44 -5.06 -14.12
N GLY A 243 -9.31 -6.36 -13.82
CA GLY A 243 -8.03 -6.99 -13.47
C GLY A 243 -7.00 -6.91 -14.60
N ARG A 244 -7.43 -7.14 -15.86
CA ARG A 244 -6.58 -6.94 -17.04
C ARG A 244 -6.12 -5.49 -17.19
N MET A 245 -7.06 -4.55 -17.06
CA MET A 245 -6.77 -3.11 -17.18
C MET A 245 -5.83 -2.60 -16.10
N ALA A 246 -6.02 -3.02 -14.84
CA ALA A 246 -5.16 -2.63 -13.74
C ALA A 246 -3.70 -3.05 -13.98
N SER A 247 -3.49 -4.28 -14.47
CA SER A 247 -2.15 -4.81 -14.77
C SER A 247 -1.46 -4.01 -15.88
N LEU A 248 -2.18 -3.64 -16.94
CA LEU A 248 -1.67 -2.77 -18.01
C LEU A 248 -1.37 -1.35 -17.54
N ALA A 249 -2.09 -0.86 -16.53
CA ALA A 249 -1.91 0.47 -15.95
C ALA A 249 -0.82 0.52 -14.86
N SER A 250 -0.24 -0.62 -14.47
CA SER A 250 0.77 -0.72 -13.39
C SER A 250 1.92 0.28 -13.57
N ARG A 251 2.39 0.45 -14.80
CA ARG A 251 3.50 1.35 -15.10
C ARG A 251 3.19 2.82 -14.76
N ARG A 252 1.96 3.27 -14.96
CA ARG A 252 1.55 4.64 -14.64
C ARG A 252 1.66 4.92 -13.14
N SER A 253 1.20 3.97 -12.32
CA SER A 253 1.29 4.09 -10.86
C SER A 253 2.74 4.01 -10.40
N TRP A 254 3.53 3.09 -10.96
CA TRP A 254 4.95 2.96 -10.68
C TRP A 254 5.72 4.27 -10.91
N ASP A 255 5.56 4.88 -12.09
CA ASP A 255 6.27 6.12 -12.44
C ASP A 255 5.88 7.30 -11.53
N LEU A 256 4.63 7.33 -11.03
CA LEU A 256 4.19 8.30 -10.02
C LEU A 256 4.85 8.01 -8.67
N TRP A 257 4.80 6.77 -8.20
CA TRP A 257 5.28 6.42 -6.86
C TRP A 257 6.80 6.53 -6.73
N LEU A 258 7.54 6.32 -7.83
CA LEU A 258 8.95 6.67 -7.89
C LEU A 258 9.15 8.15 -7.52
N ARG A 259 8.37 9.06 -8.12
CA ARG A 259 8.44 10.50 -7.82
C ARG A 259 8.04 10.88 -6.41
N GLU A 260 7.14 10.13 -5.81
CA GLU A 260 6.69 10.38 -4.43
C GLU A 260 7.70 9.86 -3.40
N SER A 261 8.40 8.76 -3.72
CA SER A 261 9.29 8.06 -2.78
C SER A 261 10.73 8.56 -2.83
N PHE A 262 11.14 9.21 -3.91
CA PHE A 262 12.51 9.69 -4.12
C PHE A 262 12.53 11.17 -4.51
N ASP A 263 13.54 11.90 -4.04
CA ASP A 263 13.77 13.29 -4.46
C ASP A 263 14.13 13.37 -5.96
N ASP A 264 13.82 14.50 -6.62
CA ASP A 264 14.02 14.70 -8.08
C ASP A 264 15.46 14.42 -8.55
N ASP A 265 16.46 14.67 -7.71
CA ASP A 265 17.86 14.41 -8.03
C ASP A 265 18.19 12.90 -8.03
N VAL A 266 17.56 12.11 -7.15
CA VAL A 266 17.69 10.64 -7.14
C VAL A 266 17.00 10.04 -8.37
N LEU A 267 15.87 10.62 -8.79
CA LEU A 267 15.16 10.18 -9.99
C LEU A 267 15.90 10.49 -11.28
N ARG A 268 16.71 11.55 -11.32
CA ARG A 268 17.58 11.83 -12.48
C ARG A 268 18.72 10.80 -12.60
N CYS A 269 19.25 10.32 -11.47
CA CYS A 269 20.22 9.23 -11.44
C CYS A 269 19.58 7.87 -11.81
N LEU A 270 18.36 7.58 -11.38
CA LEU A 270 17.62 6.40 -11.84
C LEU A 270 17.17 6.54 -13.31
N GLY A 271 16.83 7.75 -13.74
CA GLY A 271 16.31 8.09 -15.08
C GLY A 271 17.38 8.20 -16.17
N THR A 272 18.66 8.28 -15.83
CA THR A 272 19.76 8.17 -16.82
C THR A 272 19.83 6.76 -17.45
N LEU A 273 19.01 5.81 -16.99
CA LEU A 273 18.78 4.48 -17.56
C LEU A 273 17.43 4.33 -18.31
N LEU A 274 16.60 5.37 -18.43
CA LEU A 274 15.30 5.34 -19.12
C LEU A 274 15.11 6.60 -20.01
N PRO A 275 15.26 6.54 -21.35
CA PRO A 275 15.33 7.73 -22.22
C PRO A 275 14.03 8.53 -22.43
N SER A 276 12.99 8.41 -21.60
CA SER A 276 11.66 8.97 -21.94
C SER A 276 10.97 9.78 -20.86
N LEU A 277 11.66 10.24 -19.82
CA LEU A 277 11.09 11.22 -18.89
C LEU A 277 11.50 12.62 -19.35
N ASP A 278 10.61 13.29 -20.09
CA ASP A 278 10.69 14.74 -20.29
C ASP A 278 10.64 15.43 -18.92
N THR A 279 11.78 15.97 -18.49
CA THR A 279 11.98 16.65 -17.21
C THR A 279 11.71 18.15 -17.28
N SER A 280 10.79 18.61 -18.13
CA SER A 280 10.43 20.03 -18.16
C SER A 280 9.73 20.45 -16.85
N PRO A 281 10.24 21.49 -16.15
CA PRO A 281 9.65 21.96 -14.90
C PRO A 281 8.39 22.77 -15.20
N ARG A 282 7.21 22.18 -14.99
CA ARG A 282 5.95 22.95 -14.91
C ARG A 282 5.32 22.80 -13.54
N ALA A 283 5.53 23.85 -12.74
CA ALA A 283 4.71 24.36 -11.65
C ALA A 283 4.18 23.33 -10.63
N LEU A 284 4.94 23.20 -9.54
CA LEU A 284 4.53 22.63 -8.27
C LEU A 284 3.25 23.30 -7.73
N TYR A 285 2.14 22.55 -7.71
CA TYR A 285 1.11 22.77 -6.70
C TYR A 285 1.64 22.25 -5.36
N ARG A 286 2.29 23.12 -4.60
CA ARG A 286 2.47 22.94 -3.15
C ARG A 286 1.50 23.88 -2.44
N SER A 287 0.48 23.32 -1.78
CA SER A 287 -0.07 23.94 -0.56
C SER A 287 -0.85 22.91 0.25
N PRO A 288 -0.68 22.92 1.59
CA PRO A 288 -1.41 22.03 2.49
C PRO A 288 -2.86 22.51 2.66
N ILE A 289 -3.79 21.55 2.64
CA ILE A 289 -5.19 21.78 2.98
C ILE A 289 -5.25 22.13 4.47
N LEU A 290 -5.43 23.42 4.77
CA LEU A 290 -5.90 23.90 6.06
C LEU A 290 -7.31 24.47 5.85
N PHE A 291 -8.32 23.75 6.33
CA PHE A 291 -9.69 24.23 6.36
C PHE A 291 -9.80 25.34 7.42
N LEU A 292 -10.09 26.56 7.01
CA LEU A 292 -10.55 27.62 7.90
C LEU A 292 -11.58 28.48 7.15
N VAL A 293 -12.83 28.31 7.56
CA VAL A 293 -13.96 29.14 7.13
C VAL A 293 -13.78 30.52 7.75
N ALA A 294 -13.59 31.54 6.92
CA ALA A 294 -13.72 32.94 7.32
C ALA A 294 -14.76 33.61 6.42
N TYR A 295 -15.92 33.83 7.03
CA TYR A 295 -17.03 34.64 6.55
C TYR A 295 -16.69 36.11 6.81
N GLN A 296 -16.60 36.94 5.78
CA GLN A 296 -16.56 38.40 5.95
C GLN A 296 -17.13 39.11 4.72
N ASP A 297 -18.43 39.38 4.83
CA ASP A 297 -19.05 40.70 4.71
C ASP A 297 -18.28 41.77 3.92
N HIS A 298 -18.78 42.09 2.72
CA HIS A 298 -18.52 43.38 2.10
C HIS A 298 -19.84 44.00 1.63
N ALA A 299 -20.22 45.03 2.39
CA ALA A 299 -21.26 45.98 2.09
C ALA A 299 -21.04 46.69 0.73
N SER A 300 -22.16 46.96 0.07
CA SER A 300 -22.32 47.81 -1.12
C SER A 300 -21.96 49.28 -0.82
N PRO A 301 -21.80 50.14 -1.85
CA PRO A 301 -22.97 50.97 -2.16
C PRO A 301 -23.23 51.25 -3.65
N ALA A 302 -24.53 51.48 -3.89
CA ALA A 302 -25.17 52.34 -4.89
C ALA A 302 -25.26 51.85 -6.35
N THR A 303 -26.49 51.51 -6.78
CA THR A 303 -27.34 52.42 -7.57
C THR A 303 -28.80 51.93 -7.54
N ALA A 304 -29.71 52.89 -7.42
CA ALA A 304 -31.14 52.71 -7.27
C ALA A 304 -31.84 52.57 -8.63
N SER A 305 -32.87 51.72 -8.71
CA SER A 305 -34.10 52.04 -9.43
C SER A 305 -35.26 51.20 -8.93
N VAL A 306 -36.29 51.92 -8.53
CA VAL A 306 -37.62 51.55 -8.05
C VAL A 306 -38.40 50.76 -9.11
N VAL A 307 -39.09 49.69 -8.70
CA VAL A 307 -40.47 49.43 -9.14
C VAL A 307 -41.22 48.80 -7.98
N ASP A 308 -42.33 49.44 -7.62
CA ASP A 308 -43.28 49.08 -6.58
C ASP A 308 -44.50 48.40 -7.22
N ALA A 309 -45.38 47.89 -6.36
CA ALA A 309 -46.81 47.56 -6.55
C ALA A 309 -47.21 46.07 -6.48
N ASP A 310 -47.87 45.77 -5.34
CA ASP A 310 -49.26 45.28 -5.24
C ASP A 310 -49.57 43.82 -5.63
N LEU A 311 -50.49 43.08 -5.00
CA LEU A 311 -51.37 43.21 -3.83
C LEU A 311 -52.12 41.87 -3.65
N GLU A 312 -52.73 41.70 -2.47
CA GLU A 312 -53.85 40.80 -2.11
C GLU A 312 -53.58 39.28 -1.90
N GLN A 313 -53.61 38.70 -0.69
CA GLN A 313 -54.62 38.64 0.40
C GLN A 313 -55.77 37.66 0.08
N ARG A 314 -55.92 36.53 0.80
CA ARG A 314 -56.97 36.19 1.83
C ARG A 314 -57.17 34.66 1.79
N ARG A 315 -57.61 33.88 2.79
CA ARG A 315 -57.99 34.00 4.21
C ARG A 315 -58.31 32.55 4.69
N GLY A 316 -58.14 32.25 5.98
CA GLY A 316 -58.94 31.21 6.67
C GLY A 316 -58.22 30.36 7.71
N GLY A 317 -58.18 30.82 8.98
CA GLY A 317 -58.16 29.94 10.17
C GLY A 317 -59.59 29.70 10.68
N PRO A 318 -59.84 29.26 11.96
CA PRO A 318 -58.88 29.04 13.05
C PRO A 318 -59.11 27.77 13.95
N SER A 319 -58.30 27.72 15.04
CA SER A 319 -58.43 27.00 16.34
C SER A 319 -57.82 25.58 16.43
N ASP A 320 -57.13 25.14 17.49
CA ASP A 320 -56.77 25.76 18.78
C ASP A 320 -55.54 25.06 19.41
N SER A 321 -54.82 25.83 20.24
CA SER A 321 -53.87 25.52 21.34
C SER A 321 -53.24 24.12 21.53
N HIS A 322 -51.89 24.08 21.56
CA HIS A 322 -51.16 23.69 22.78
C HIS A 322 -49.71 24.22 22.77
N ILE A 323 -49.38 24.96 23.83
CA ILE A 323 -48.06 25.47 24.18
C ILE A 323 -47.36 24.41 25.03
N GLN A 324 -46.13 24.02 24.67
CA GLN A 324 -45.12 23.60 25.65
C GLN A 324 -43.74 24.09 25.22
N THR A 325 -43.01 24.55 26.23
CA THR A 325 -41.87 25.45 26.24
C THR A 325 -40.52 24.80 25.95
N LEU A 326 -39.63 25.65 25.45
CA LEU A 326 -38.22 25.45 25.06
C LEU A 326 -37.27 25.10 26.22
N GLY A 327 -36.20 24.36 25.89
CA GLY A 327 -34.98 24.16 26.68
C GLY A 327 -33.79 23.78 25.77
N PRO A 328 -32.53 24.07 26.15
CA PRO A 328 -31.64 24.86 25.27
C PRO A 328 -30.57 24.08 24.49
N VAL A 329 -30.16 24.71 23.39
CA VAL A 329 -29.00 24.40 22.55
C VAL A 329 -27.71 24.66 23.33
N MET A 330 -26.82 23.66 23.38
CA MET A 330 -25.52 23.77 24.03
C MET A 330 -24.47 24.27 23.02
N THR A 331 -24.10 25.54 23.15
CA THR A 331 -22.99 26.17 22.42
C THR A 331 -21.74 26.16 23.31
N VAL A 332 -20.68 25.46 22.91
CA VAL A 332 -19.39 25.51 23.62
C VAL A 332 -18.58 26.69 23.07
N SER A 333 -18.42 27.71 23.90
CA SER A 333 -17.58 28.88 23.67
C SER A 333 -16.18 28.64 24.25
N THR A 334 -15.15 28.75 23.43
CA THR A 334 -13.75 28.81 23.86
C THR A 334 -13.47 30.19 24.48
N ARG A 335 -13.19 30.24 25.78
CA ARG A 335 -12.53 31.39 26.43
C ARG A 335 -11.06 31.08 26.67
N LEU A 336 -10.22 31.93 26.09
CA LEU A 336 -8.82 32.14 26.47
C LEU A 336 -8.77 32.71 27.89
N SER A 337 -7.95 32.10 28.76
CA SER A 337 -7.46 32.74 29.98
C SER A 337 -5.94 32.59 30.04
N SER A 338 -5.27 33.73 30.02
CA SER A 338 -3.84 33.94 30.23
C SER A 338 -3.47 33.94 31.72
N GLU A 339 -2.18 33.69 31.98
CA GLU A 339 -1.43 33.82 33.26
C GLU A 339 -1.56 32.63 34.24
N GLY A 340 -0.50 32.03 34.82
CA GLY A 340 0.95 32.22 34.72
C GLY A 340 1.71 31.26 35.67
N ARG A 341 2.85 30.74 35.18
CA ARG A 341 4.12 30.31 35.86
C ARG A 341 4.08 29.44 37.15
N HIS A 342 4.68 28.24 37.10
CA HIS A 342 6.08 27.98 37.54
C HIS A 342 6.57 26.53 37.32
N HIS A 343 7.82 26.45 36.81
CA HIS A 343 8.90 25.44 36.83
C HIS A 343 8.67 23.92 37.05
N GLY A 344 9.18 23.14 36.08
CA GLY A 344 9.64 21.75 36.19
C GLY A 344 10.27 21.29 34.87
N ASP A 345 11.53 20.86 34.89
CA ASP A 345 12.47 20.77 33.77
C ASP A 345 12.31 19.54 32.84
N ARG A 346 12.82 19.70 31.61
CA ARG A 346 12.80 18.81 30.41
C ARG A 346 13.70 17.57 30.59
N THR A 347 13.50 16.46 29.89
CA THR A 347 13.92 16.26 28.49
C THR A 347 13.28 15.03 27.85
N GLY A 348 12.37 15.26 26.90
CA GLY A 348 11.99 14.32 25.84
C GLY A 348 12.61 14.81 24.55
N GLY A 349 13.47 13.99 23.93
CA GLY A 349 14.16 14.34 22.69
C GLY A 349 13.22 14.28 21.49
N GLU A 350 12.79 15.44 21.01
CA GLU A 350 12.34 15.61 19.64
C GLU A 350 13.53 15.34 18.70
N ARG A 351 13.36 14.41 17.76
CA ARG A 351 14.37 14.14 16.72
C ARG A 351 14.52 15.39 15.86
N ASN A 352 15.76 15.83 15.69
CA ASN A 352 16.12 17.03 14.98
C ASN A 352 15.89 16.80 13.48
N PRO A 353 15.28 17.74 12.72
CA PRO A 353 15.19 17.66 11.25
C PRO A 353 16.53 17.41 10.55
N SER A 354 17.65 17.70 11.21
CA SER A 354 19.01 17.35 10.76
C SER A 354 19.25 15.85 10.65
N ASP A 355 18.59 15.03 11.46
CA ASP A 355 18.84 13.58 11.54
C ASP A 355 18.17 12.87 10.36
N VAL A 356 17.00 13.34 9.94
CA VAL A 356 16.30 12.90 8.72
C VAL A 356 17.04 13.40 7.47
N ALA A 357 17.60 14.60 7.51
CA ALA A 357 18.44 15.13 6.43
C ALA A 357 19.78 14.37 6.31
N SER A 358 20.35 13.91 7.43
CA SER A 358 21.55 13.06 7.45
C SER A 358 21.30 11.72 6.77
N LEU A 359 20.21 11.03 7.13
CA LEU A 359 19.80 9.77 6.49
C LEU A 359 19.58 9.93 4.97
N ARG A 360 19.05 11.08 4.52
CA ARG A 360 18.86 11.38 3.09
C ARG A 360 20.18 11.68 2.37
N LYS A 361 21.13 12.33 3.04
CA LYS A 361 22.47 12.60 2.51
C LYS A 361 23.31 11.31 2.39
N ASP A 362 23.18 10.40 3.35
CA ASP A 362 23.85 9.10 3.32
C ASP A 362 23.31 8.22 2.19
N LEU A 363 22.00 8.32 1.90
CA LEU A 363 21.37 7.69 0.73
C LEU A 363 21.94 8.26 -0.58
N TRP A 364 22.14 9.58 -0.66
CA TRP A 364 22.75 10.26 -1.81
C TRP A 364 24.20 9.83 -2.06
N GLU A 365 25.05 9.80 -1.04
CA GLU A 365 26.45 9.38 -1.19
C GLU A 365 26.57 7.89 -1.55
N THR A 366 25.62 7.06 -1.12
CA THR A 366 25.54 5.64 -1.46
C THR A 366 25.04 5.41 -2.88
N LEU A 367 24.04 6.18 -3.32
CA LEU A 367 23.58 6.16 -4.71
C LEU A 367 24.65 6.66 -5.67
N VAL A 368 25.39 7.73 -5.35
CA VAL A 368 26.49 8.24 -6.16
C VAL A 368 27.62 7.21 -6.34
N LYS A 369 27.93 6.41 -5.30
CA LYS A 369 28.91 5.31 -5.41
C LYS A 369 28.48 4.20 -6.38
N LEU A 370 27.18 4.00 -6.63
CA LEU A 370 26.66 3.07 -7.64
C LEU A 370 26.79 3.57 -9.09
N PHE A 371 27.18 4.83 -9.30
CA PHE A 371 27.25 5.45 -10.63
C PHE A 371 28.67 5.76 -11.13
N VAL A 372 29.71 5.58 -10.30
CA VAL A 372 31.09 5.96 -10.63
C VAL A 372 32.06 4.77 -10.77
N ASP A 373 31.69 3.56 -10.30
CA ASP A 373 32.43 2.30 -10.53
C ASP A 373 31.48 1.21 -11.09
#